data_AF-A0A5J5APD4-F1
#
_entry.id   AF-A0A5J5APD4-F1
#
_cell.length_a   1.000
_cell.length_b   1.000
_cell.length_c   1.000
_cell.angle_alpha   90.00
_cell.angle_beta   90.00
_cell.angle_gamma   90.00
#
_symmetry.space_group_name_H-M   'P 1'
#
loop_
_entity.id
_entity.type
_entity.pdbx_description
1 polymer ?
#
loop_
_entity_poly.entity_id
_entity_poly.type
_entity_poly.pdbx_seq_one_letter_code
_entity_poly.pdbx_strand_id
1 'polypeptide(L)'
;MLSLIFLILNFLFIIDEDLSYDCLALGLKAALENDKSVFDADRLQKYTGPQLRELLKWPRPLPLEDERVRLMHEIGLELERSFEGKASNLVENQQ
;
A
#
# COMPACT_ATOMS: atom_id res chain seq x y z
N MET A 1 12.39 -5.93 7.70
CA MET A 1 12.07 -4.53 7.33
C MET A 1 11.47 -4.58 5.92
N LEU A 2 10.21 -4.17 5.73
CA LEU A 2 9.48 -4.03 4.45
C LEU A 2 8.91 -5.28 3.74
N SER A 3 9.22 -6.53 4.09
CA SER A 3 9.00 -7.66 3.16
C SER A 3 7.56 -7.99 2.71
N LEU A 4 6.51 -7.75 3.51
CA LEU A 4 5.15 -8.21 3.16
C LEU A 4 4.24 -7.12 2.55
N ILE A 5 4.22 -5.91 3.11
CA ILE A 5 3.54 -4.75 2.47
C ILE A 5 4.15 -4.51 1.09
N PHE A 6 5.46 -4.66 0.98
CA PHE A 6 6.16 -4.61 -0.29
C PHE A 6 5.80 -5.75 -1.23
N LEU A 7 5.65 -6.99 -0.73
CA LEU A 7 5.18 -8.13 -1.55
C LEU A 7 3.76 -7.92 -2.07
N ILE A 8 2.90 -7.36 -1.22
CA ILE A 8 1.49 -7.09 -1.50
C ILE A 8 1.37 -5.94 -2.53
N LEU A 9 2.14 -4.88 -2.36
CA LEU A 9 2.21 -3.77 -3.33
C LEU A 9 2.91 -4.20 -4.62
N ASN A 10 3.91 -5.08 -4.55
CA ASN A 10 4.54 -5.69 -5.70
C ASN A 10 3.51 -6.52 -6.51
N PHE A 11 2.69 -7.33 -5.85
CA PHE A 11 1.61 -8.11 -6.49
C PHE A 11 0.53 -7.21 -7.11
N LEU A 12 0.17 -6.12 -6.42
CA LEU A 12 -0.77 -5.12 -6.91
C LEU A 12 -0.29 -4.41 -8.19
N PHE A 13 1.01 -4.16 -8.34
CA PHE A 13 1.56 -3.21 -9.32
C PHE A 13 2.33 -3.81 -10.51
N ILE A 14 2.42 -5.14 -10.64
CA ILE A 14 3.09 -5.86 -11.76
C ILE A 14 2.40 -5.70 -13.15
N ILE A 15 1.35 -4.90 -13.30
CA ILE A 15 0.51 -4.93 -14.52
C ILE A 15 1.00 -3.99 -15.64
N ASP A 16 2.07 -3.21 -15.45
CA ASP A 16 2.47 -2.22 -16.47
C ASP A 16 4.00 -2.11 -16.61
N GLU A 17 4.54 -2.36 -17.81
CA GLU A 17 5.98 -2.26 -18.13
C GLU A 17 6.53 -0.84 -17.90
N ASP A 18 5.69 0.20 -17.97
CA ASP A 18 6.09 1.58 -17.70
C ASP A 18 5.94 1.97 -16.22
N LEU A 19 5.38 1.10 -15.38
CA LEU A 19 5.34 1.32 -13.94
C LEU A 19 6.68 0.90 -13.34
N SER A 20 7.69 1.76 -13.51
CA SER A 20 9.01 1.53 -12.91
C SER A 20 8.87 1.32 -11.41
N TYR A 21 9.34 0.16 -10.99
CA TYR A 21 9.42 -0.28 -9.60
C TYR A 21 10.04 0.77 -8.68
N ASP A 22 11.00 1.53 -9.19
CA ASP A 22 11.68 2.59 -8.44
C ASP A 22 10.71 3.71 -8.07
N CYS A 23 9.83 4.13 -8.98
CA CYS A 23 8.84 5.17 -8.70
C CYS A 23 7.84 4.72 -7.64
N LEU A 24 7.39 3.46 -7.70
CA LEU A 24 6.47 2.89 -6.71
C LEU A 24 7.14 2.80 -5.33
N ALA A 25 8.34 2.21 -5.27
CA ALA A 25 9.09 2.05 -4.02
C ALA A 25 9.42 3.41 -3.39
N LEU A 26 9.79 4.40 -4.20
CA LEU A 26 10.06 5.77 -3.74
C LEU A 26 8.79 6.47 -3.22
N GLY A 27 7.65 6.33 -3.91
CA GLY A 27 6.37 6.88 -3.46
C GLY A 27 5.94 6.31 -2.11
N LEU A 28 6.01 4.99 -1.96
CA LEU A 28 5.67 4.30 -0.72
C LEU A 28 6.62 4.62 0.44
N LYS A 29 7.92 4.67 0.15
CA LYS A 29 8.93 5.07 1.13
C LYS A 29 8.69 6.50 1.60
N ALA A 30 8.47 7.44 0.67
CA ALA A 30 8.18 8.83 1.00
C ALA A 30 6.89 8.96 1.83
N ALA A 31 5.84 8.20 1.50
CA ALA A 31 4.62 8.14 2.28
C ALA A 31 4.88 7.69 3.73
N LEU A 32 5.66 6.62 3.92
CA LEU A 32 5.99 6.08 5.24
C LEU A 32 6.95 6.98 6.04
N GLU A 33 7.82 7.72 5.36
CA GLU A 33 8.69 8.71 5.98
C GLU A 33 7.89 9.91 6.50
N ASN A 34 6.87 10.34 5.75
CA ASN A 34 5.98 11.44 6.15
C ASN A 34 4.96 11.02 7.22
N ASP A 35 4.42 9.82 7.13
CA ASP A 35 3.41 9.33 8.06
C ASP A 35 3.60 7.83 8.33
N LYS A 36 3.94 7.50 9.58
CA LYS A 36 4.18 6.12 10.01
C LYS A 36 2.90 5.26 10.03
N SER A 37 1.75 5.90 10.16
CA SER A 37 0.43 5.25 10.20
C SER A 37 -0.21 5.13 8.81
N VAL A 38 0.48 5.53 7.75
CA VAL A 38 -0.07 5.62 6.39
C VAL A 38 -0.59 4.29 5.83
N PHE A 39 -0.12 3.17 6.39
CA PHE A 39 -0.53 1.81 6.03
C PHE A 39 -1.26 1.07 7.17
N ASP A 40 -1.78 1.78 8.17
CA ASP A 40 -2.65 1.18 9.16
C ASP A 40 -3.99 0.76 8.53
N ALA A 41 -4.60 -0.30 9.06
CA ALA A 41 -5.77 -0.95 8.49
C ALA A 41 -6.92 0.04 8.24
N ASP A 42 -7.17 0.94 9.19
CA ASP A 42 -8.26 1.90 9.10
C ASP A 42 -8.09 2.90 7.94
N ARG A 43 -6.85 3.19 7.55
CA ARG A 43 -6.52 4.04 6.40
C ARG A 43 -6.54 3.26 5.10
N LEU A 44 -5.95 2.06 5.11
CA LEU A 44 -5.93 1.17 3.95
C LEU A 44 -7.35 0.92 3.43
N GLN A 45 -8.31 0.67 4.32
CA GLN A 45 -9.72 0.44 4.01
C GLN A 45 -10.47 1.69 3.51
N LYS A 46 -9.91 2.89 3.67
CA LYS A 46 -10.55 4.16 3.30
C LYS A 46 -9.96 4.82 2.06
N TYR A 47 -8.81 4.34 1.58
CA TYR A 47 -8.19 4.94 0.40
C TYR A 47 -9.13 4.88 -0.80
N THR A 48 -9.19 5.98 -1.51
CA THR A 48 -9.82 6.10 -2.83
C THR A 48 -8.76 6.08 -3.92
N GLY A 49 -9.17 5.85 -5.16
CA GLY A 49 -8.26 5.84 -6.32
C GLY A 49 -7.41 7.11 -6.44
N PRO A 50 -8.02 8.31 -6.37
CA PRO A 50 -7.28 9.57 -6.39
C PRO A 50 -6.30 9.72 -5.22
N GLN A 51 -6.66 9.29 -4.02
CA GLN A 51 -5.77 9.35 -2.85
C GLN A 51 -4.61 8.36 -2.98
N LEU A 52 -4.85 7.17 -3.54
CA LEU A 52 -3.80 6.20 -3.83
C LEU A 52 -2.82 6.74 -4.88
N ARG A 53 -3.32 7.45 -5.90
CA ARG A 53 -2.49 8.12 -6.89
C ARG A 53 -1.62 9.22 -6.28
N GLU A 54 -2.19 10.02 -5.39
CA GLU A 54 -1.48 11.07 -4.66
C GLU A 54 -0.41 10.50 -3.73
N LEU A 55 -0.75 9.43 -2.99
CA LEU A 55 0.17 8.70 -2.11
C LEU A 55 1.43 8.23 -2.86
N LEU A 56 1.23 7.71 -4.07
CA LEU A 56 2.29 7.22 -4.94
C LEU A 56 3.00 8.33 -5.72
N LYS A 57 2.53 9.59 -5.59
CA LYS A 57 2.97 10.74 -6.40
C LYS A 57 2.95 10.43 -7.89
N TRP A 58 1.93 9.68 -8.32
CA TRP A 58 1.85 9.17 -9.67
C TRP A 58 1.24 10.22 -10.61
N PRO A 59 1.92 10.63 -11.69
CA PRO A 59 1.56 11.83 -12.46
C PRO A 59 0.38 11.64 -13.43
N ARG A 60 -0.05 10.40 -13.64
CA ARG A 60 -1.10 10.01 -14.60
C ARG A 60 -2.13 9.09 -13.93
N PRO A 61 -3.32 8.84 -14.51
CA PRO A 61 -4.27 7.89 -13.93
C PRO A 61 -3.62 6.52 -13.67
N LEU A 62 -3.95 5.90 -12.53
CA LEU A 62 -3.41 4.59 -12.21
C LEU A 62 -4.08 3.53 -13.08
N PRO A 63 -3.32 2.63 -13.74
CA PRO A 63 -3.93 1.52 -14.47
C PRO A 63 -4.69 0.62 -13.49
N LEU A 64 -5.94 0.27 -13.78
CA LEU A 64 -6.81 -0.52 -12.88
C LEU A 64 -6.99 0.10 -11.50
N GLU A 65 -7.13 1.43 -11.42
CA GLU A 65 -7.25 2.21 -10.18
C GLU A 65 -8.29 1.62 -9.19
N ASP A 66 -9.48 1.24 -9.67
CA ASP A 66 -10.54 0.65 -8.83
C ASP A 66 -10.15 -0.71 -8.24
N GLU A 67 -9.51 -1.58 -9.03
CA GLU A 67 -9.07 -2.88 -8.54
C GLU A 67 -7.93 -2.72 -7.52
N ARG A 68 -7.06 -1.72 -7.71
CA ARG A 68 -6.00 -1.41 -6.75
C ARG A 68 -6.55 -0.95 -5.41
N VAL A 69 -7.60 -0.13 -5.44
CA VAL A 69 -8.31 0.33 -4.24
C VAL A 69 -8.96 -0.84 -3.53
N ARG A 70 -9.67 -1.70 -4.27
CA ARG A 70 -10.31 -2.89 -3.73
C ARG A 70 -9.29 -3.79 -3.01
N LEU A 71 -8.16 -4.08 -3.65
CA LEU A 71 -7.08 -4.86 -3.04
C LEU A 71 -6.51 -4.16 -1.80
N MET A 72 -6.34 -2.83 -1.84
CA MET A 72 -5.93 -2.06 -0.65
C MET A 72 -6.89 -2.24 0.53
N HIS A 73 -8.20 -2.28 0.26
CA HIS A 73 -9.21 -2.53 1.28
C HIS A 73 -9.11 -3.96 1.83
N GLU A 74 -8.93 -4.96 0.96
CA GLU A 74 -8.74 -6.36 1.37
C GLU A 74 -7.52 -6.51 2.30
N ILE A 75 -6.42 -5.84 2.00
CA ILE A 75 -5.21 -5.84 2.84
C ILE A 75 -5.49 -5.17 4.18
N GLY A 76 -6.20 -4.05 4.19
CA GLY A 76 -6.60 -3.37 5.42
C GLY A 76 -7.49 -4.24 6.31
N LEU A 77 -8.41 -5.00 5.71
CA LEU A 77 -9.26 -5.96 6.44
C LEU A 77 -8.44 -7.10 7.04
N GLU A 78 -7.47 -7.63 6.29
CA GLU A 78 -6.60 -8.70 6.78
C GLU A 78 -5.67 -8.22 7.90
N LEU A 79 -5.15 -6.99 7.79
CA LEU A 79 -4.38 -6.35 8.86
C LEU A 79 -5.21 -6.18 10.13
N GLU A 80 -6.47 -5.79 10.01
CA GLU A 80 -7.38 -5.68 11.15
C GLU A 80 -7.62 -7.02 11.83
N ARG A 81 -7.88 -8.07 11.05
CA ARG A 81 -8.18 -9.42 11.56
C ARG A 81 -6.97 -10.10 12.21
N SER A 82 -5.81 -9.97 11.59
CA SER A 82 -4.65 -10.81 11.90
C SER A 82 -3.56 -10.08 12.68
N PHE A 83 -3.60 -8.73 12.73
CA PHE A 83 -2.52 -7.91 13.30
C PHE A 83 -3.03 -6.70 14.11
N GLU A 84 -4.24 -6.78 14.68
CA GLU A 84 -4.89 -5.69 15.45
C GLU A 84 -4.96 -4.35 14.69
N GLY A 85 -4.98 -4.41 13.35
CA GLY A 85 -5.13 -3.25 12.49
C GLY A 85 -3.88 -2.38 12.34
N LYS A 86 -2.74 -2.76 12.94
CA LYS A 86 -1.50 -1.97 12.85
C LYS A 86 -0.48 -2.65 11.97
N ALA A 87 0.06 -1.91 11.01
CA ALA A 87 1.15 -2.40 10.17
C ALA A 87 2.42 -2.71 10.98
N SER A 88 2.62 -2.06 12.14
CA SER A 88 3.73 -2.37 13.06
C SER A 88 3.64 -3.78 13.64
N ASN A 89 2.43 -4.23 13.97
CA ASN A 89 2.20 -5.52 14.62
C ASN A 89 2.48 -6.70 13.68
N LEU A 90 2.35 -6.49 12.37
CA LEU A 90 2.80 -7.43 11.34
C LEU A 90 4.31 -7.69 11.42
N VAL A 91 5.11 -6.68 11.79
CA VAL A 91 6.57 -6.79 11.88
C VAL A 91 6.99 -7.42 13.20
N GLU A 92 6.28 -7.12 14.29
CA GLU A 92 6.58 -7.65 15.62
C GLU A 92 6.23 -9.15 15.76
N ASN A 93 5.19 -9.62 15.07
CA ASN A 93 4.77 -11.03 15.08
C ASN A 93 5.52 -11.95 14.09
N GLN A 94 6.63 -11.49 13.51
CA GLN A 94 7.48 -12.28 12.59
C GLN A 94 8.68 -12.95 13.32
N GLN A 95 8.54 -13.27 14.61
CA GLN A 95 9.51 -14.04 15.41
C GLN A 95 9.09 -15.50 15.60
#